data_AF-A0AAI8VKK4-F1
#
_entry.id   AF-A0AAI8VKK4-F1
#
_cell.length_a   1.000
_cell.length_b   1.000
_cell.length_c   1.000
_cell.angle_alpha   90.00
_cell.angle_beta   90.00
_cell.angle_gamma   90.00
#
_symmetry.space_group_name_H-M   'P 1'
#
loop_
_entity.id
_entity.type
_entity.pdbx_description
1 polymer ?
#
loop_
_entity_poly.entity_id
_entity_poly.type
_entity_poly.pdbx_seq_one_letter_code
_entity_poly.pdbx_strand_id
1 'polypeptide(L)'
;MLRAVSGRQIFYPTVADIRSATEAAQHAASNIGCYTRPWNKAPIGIKRLFHHYRSKDAGCPFHQELILLFNPRDRTAPHYVYLGSANLSQSAKGALEQDKKRNEATCDVKLVKLTNFECGVVVPGSIVNDLLEPGIKTWQDGIVPHVQSAEQYHLQEDRPWNDPRWVIGYGEEEG
;
A
#
# COMPACT_ATOMS: atom_id res chain seq x y z
N MET A 1 -5.73 2.65 -24.41
CA MET A 1 -5.28 3.88 -23.73
C MET A 1 -5.77 3.79 -22.28
N LEU A 2 -4.89 3.49 -21.31
CA LEU A 2 -5.29 3.39 -19.90
C LEU A 2 -5.59 4.80 -19.37
N ARG A 3 -6.81 5.05 -18.88
CA ARG A 3 -7.19 6.33 -18.27
C ARG A 3 -6.38 6.52 -16.98
N ALA A 4 -5.64 7.62 -16.92
CA ALA A 4 -5.02 8.11 -15.69
C ALA A 4 -6.13 8.42 -14.66
N VAL A 5 -6.14 7.72 -13.53
CA VAL A 5 -7.04 8.04 -12.42
C VAL A 5 -6.38 9.07 -11.52
N SER A 6 -7.08 10.18 -11.29
CA SER A 6 -6.71 11.19 -10.29
C SER A 6 -7.20 10.75 -8.92
N GLY A 7 -6.31 10.57 -7.95
CA GLY A 7 -6.70 10.28 -6.58
C GLY A 7 -5.65 9.50 -5.78
N ARG A 8 -5.98 9.20 -4.53
CA ARG A 8 -5.16 8.33 -3.66
C ARG A 8 -5.50 6.88 -3.98
N GLN A 9 -4.48 6.06 -4.18
CA GLN A 9 -4.63 4.65 -4.52
C GLN A 9 -3.82 3.80 -3.54
N ILE A 10 -4.38 2.66 -3.16
CA ILE A 10 -3.74 1.60 -2.40
C ILE A 10 -3.75 0.37 -3.29
N PHE A 11 -2.58 -0.06 -3.73
CA PHE A 11 -2.40 -1.32 -4.43
C PHE A 11 -2.12 -2.40 -3.40
N TYR A 12 -3.07 -3.32 -3.25
CA TYR A 12 -3.00 -4.39 -2.27
C TYR A 12 -3.59 -5.67 -2.90
N PRO A 13 -3.10 -6.87 -2.56
CA PRO A 13 -3.62 -8.10 -3.15
C PRO A 13 -5.01 -8.47 -2.61
N THR A 14 -5.89 -8.94 -3.48
CA THR A 14 -7.15 -9.59 -3.10
C THR A 14 -6.90 -11.03 -2.64
N VAL A 15 -7.92 -11.65 -2.04
CA VAL A 15 -7.92 -13.11 -1.79
C VAL A 15 -7.75 -13.90 -3.09
N ALA A 16 -8.37 -13.45 -4.19
CA ALA A 16 -8.25 -14.11 -5.49
C ALA A 16 -6.83 -14.01 -6.04
N ASP A 17 -6.18 -12.84 -5.93
CA ASP A 17 -4.80 -12.63 -6.38
C ASP A 17 -3.86 -13.62 -5.70
N ILE A 18 -3.96 -13.77 -4.37
CA ILE A 18 -3.13 -14.73 -3.62
C ILE A 18 -3.47 -16.17 -3.99
N ARG A 19 -4.74 -16.56 -4.09
CA ARG A 19 -5.14 -17.92 -4.49
C ARG A 19 -4.64 -18.31 -5.88
N SER A 20 -4.45 -17.34 -6.77
CA SER A 20 -3.92 -17.54 -8.13
C SER A 20 -2.38 -17.50 -8.20
N ALA A 21 -1.71 -17.14 -7.10
CA ALA A 21 -0.25 -17.05 -7.02
C ALA A 21 0.40 -18.44 -7.00
N THR A 22 1.72 -18.48 -7.17
CA THR A 22 2.49 -19.73 -7.01
C THR A 22 2.33 -20.31 -5.61
N GLU A 23 2.49 -21.62 -5.44
CA GLU A 23 2.36 -22.28 -4.13
C GLU A 23 3.30 -21.67 -3.09
N ALA A 24 4.55 -21.39 -3.47
CA ALA A 24 5.52 -20.72 -2.61
C ALA A 24 5.05 -19.32 -2.18
N ALA A 25 4.48 -18.54 -3.11
CA ALA A 25 3.93 -17.23 -2.82
C ALA A 25 2.69 -17.30 -1.91
N GLN A 26 1.81 -18.29 -2.10
CA GLN A 26 0.67 -18.52 -1.22
C GLN A 26 1.10 -18.77 0.22
N HIS A 27 2.14 -19.59 0.41
CA HIS A 27 2.72 -19.82 1.74
C HIS A 27 3.36 -18.56 2.32
N ALA A 28 4.11 -17.81 1.51
CA ALA A 28 4.75 -16.56 1.94
C ALA A 28 3.74 -15.45 2.27
N ALA A 29 2.54 -15.49 1.67
CA ALA A 29 1.48 -14.51 1.89
C ALA A 29 0.98 -14.43 3.33
N SER A 30 1.37 -15.35 4.25
CA SER A 30 1.19 -15.12 5.69
C SER A 30 1.76 -13.80 6.18
N ASN A 31 2.79 -13.27 5.53
CA ASN A 31 3.44 -12.02 5.98
C ASN A 31 2.69 -10.76 5.51
N ILE A 32 1.53 -10.92 4.86
CA ILE A 32 0.73 -9.83 4.30
C ILE A 32 -0.61 -9.79 5.03
N GLY A 33 -0.88 -8.68 5.74
CA GLY A 33 -2.09 -8.51 6.55
C GLY A 33 -2.80 -7.18 6.28
N CYS A 34 -4.13 -7.21 6.21
CA CYS A 34 -4.99 -6.03 6.06
C CYS A 34 -6.01 -5.95 7.20
N TYR A 35 -5.85 -4.95 8.07
CA TYR A 35 -6.73 -4.72 9.21
C TYR A 35 -7.93 -3.81 8.87
N THR A 36 -8.66 -4.17 7.81
CA THR A 36 -9.93 -3.52 7.43
C THR A 36 -11.12 -4.43 7.73
N ARG A 37 -10.96 -5.38 8.66
CA ARG A 37 -11.96 -6.42 8.94
C ARG A 37 -12.98 -5.97 10.00
N PRO A 38 -14.27 -6.35 9.86
CA PRO A 38 -14.82 -7.10 8.72
C PRO A 38 -15.00 -6.17 7.52
N TRP A 39 -14.59 -6.62 6.33
CA TRP A 39 -14.55 -5.78 5.13
C TRP A 39 -15.92 -5.23 4.78
N ASN A 40 -16.98 -6.02 4.92
CA ASN A 40 -18.35 -5.58 4.68
C ASN A 40 -18.72 -4.31 5.46
N LYS A 41 -18.24 -4.13 6.70
CA LYS A 41 -18.48 -2.95 7.54
C LYS A 41 -17.49 -1.80 7.34
N ALA A 42 -16.41 -2.00 6.57
CA ALA A 42 -15.45 -0.94 6.32
C ALA A 42 -16.10 0.25 5.57
N PRO A 43 -15.77 1.52 5.92
CA PRO A 43 -16.36 2.68 5.25
C PRO A 43 -16.12 2.67 3.74
N ILE A 44 -17.15 3.00 2.95
CA ILE A 44 -17.06 3.00 1.48
C ILE A 44 -15.92 3.87 0.95
N GLY A 45 -15.64 4.98 1.64
CA GLY A 45 -14.52 5.86 1.30
C GLY A 45 -13.16 5.18 1.43
N ILE A 46 -12.98 4.30 2.41
CA ILE A 46 -11.76 3.50 2.57
C ILE A 46 -11.69 2.40 1.52
N LYS A 47 -12.80 1.67 1.30
CA LYS A 47 -12.87 0.61 0.29
C LYS A 47 -12.49 1.11 -1.10
N ARG A 48 -12.94 2.30 -1.47
CA ARG A 48 -12.65 2.94 -2.76
C ARG A 48 -11.17 3.29 -2.98
N LEU A 49 -10.33 3.25 -1.94
CA LEU A 49 -8.90 3.44 -2.10
C LEU A 49 -8.20 2.19 -2.67
N PHE A 50 -8.79 1.01 -2.51
CA PHE A 50 -8.18 -0.26 -2.91
C PHE A 50 -8.28 -0.49 -4.42
N HIS A 51 -7.15 -0.81 -5.03
CA HIS A 51 -6.99 -1.10 -6.45
C HIS A 51 -6.29 -2.45 -6.62
N HIS A 52 -6.61 -3.15 -7.70
CA HIS A 52 -6.04 -4.47 -7.97
C HIS A 52 -4.52 -4.41 -8.05
N TYR A 53 -3.88 -5.22 -7.22
CA TYR A 53 -2.47 -5.48 -7.31
C TYR A 53 -2.24 -6.60 -8.33
N ARG A 54 -1.55 -6.29 -9.43
CA ARG A 54 -1.10 -7.28 -10.41
C ARG A 54 0.42 -7.26 -10.47
N SER A 55 1.07 -8.30 -9.97
CA SER A 55 2.53 -8.37 -9.97
C SER A 55 3.08 -8.35 -11.40
N LYS A 56 4.23 -7.70 -11.60
CA LYS A 56 5.01 -7.82 -12.85
C LYS A 56 5.76 -9.15 -12.94
N ASP A 57 6.00 -9.80 -11.81
CA ASP A 57 6.46 -11.18 -11.75
C ASP A 57 5.25 -12.10 -11.51
N ALA A 58 4.79 -12.76 -12.58
CA ALA A 58 3.50 -13.42 -12.60
C ALA A 58 3.39 -14.50 -11.51
N GLY A 59 2.38 -14.36 -10.65
CA GLY A 59 2.16 -15.29 -9.53
C GLY A 59 3.06 -15.05 -8.31
N CYS A 60 3.83 -13.95 -8.27
CA CYS A 60 4.72 -13.59 -7.17
C CYS A 60 4.37 -12.20 -6.62
N PRO A 61 3.54 -12.08 -5.56
CA PRO A 61 3.30 -10.80 -4.90
C PRO A 61 4.55 -10.32 -4.15
N PHE A 62 4.84 -9.04 -4.26
CA PHE A 62 5.99 -8.41 -3.59
C PHE A 62 5.64 -7.88 -2.20
N HIS A 63 6.55 -8.08 -1.26
CA HIS A 63 6.51 -7.56 0.11
C HIS A 63 7.25 -6.22 0.21
N GLN A 64 6.97 -5.29 -0.72
CA GLN A 64 7.63 -3.98 -0.79
C GLN A 64 6.62 -2.87 -0.46
N GLU A 65 6.91 -2.05 0.55
CA GLU A 65 6.14 -0.85 0.84
C GLU A 65 6.69 0.36 0.06
N LEU A 66 5.85 0.85 -0.86
CA LEU A 66 6.16 1.94 -1.76
C LEU A 66 5.13 3.06 -1.61
N ILE A 67 5.57 4.31 -1.46
CA ILE A 67 4.70 5.48 -1.56
C ILE A 67 5.21 6.37 -2.69
N LEU A 68 4.33 6.66 -3.64
CA LEU A 68 4.63 7.50 -4.79
C LEU A 68 3.78 8.75 -4.74
N LEU A 69 4.41 9.89 -4.97
CA LEU A 69 3.72 11.11 -5.33
C LEU A 69 4.07 11.44 -6.78
N PHE A 70 3.10 11.34 -7.68
CA PHE A 70 3.32 11.60 -9.09
C PHE A 70 2.08 12.21 -9.74
N ASN A 71 2.26 12.93 -10.85
CA ASN A 71 1.16 13.40 -11.66
C ASN A 71 0.76 12.29 -12.64
N PRO A 72 -0.44 11.69 -12.55
CA PRO A 72 -0.80 10.56 -13.41
C PRO A 72 -1.05 10.98 -14.86
N ARG A 73 -1.18 12.29 -15.14
CA ARG A 73 -1.26 12.84 -16.50
C ARG A 73 0.11 13.11 -17.11
N ASP A 74 1.14 13.16 -16.29
CA ASP A 74 2.52 13.35 -16.71
C ASP A 74 3.27 12.03 -16.63
N ARG A 75 4.02 11.71 -17.69
CA ARG A 75 4.86 10.51 -17.73
C ARG A 75 6.29 10.80 -17.26
N THR A 76 6.59 12.03 -16.84
CA THR A 76 7.84 12.37 -16.18
C THR A 76 8.06 11.57 -14.90
N ALA A 77 9.26 11.68 -14.34
CA ALA A 77 9.60 11.15 -13.03
C ALA A 77 8.56 11.55 -11.96
N PRO A 78 8.33 10.69 -10.96
CA PRO A 78 7.46 11.02 -9.83
C PRO A 78 8.05 12.22 -9.07
N HIS A 79 7.27 12.99 -8.33
CA HIS A 79 7.80 14.05 -7.47
C HIS A 79 8.68 13.47 -6.35
N TYR A 80 8.23 12.38 -5.73
CA TYR A 80 8.98 11.64 -4.72
C TYR A 80 8.62 10.16 -4.76
N VAL A 81 9.61 9.34 -4.42
CA VAL A 81 9.47 7.92 -4.15
C VAL A 81 9.93 7.65 -2.74
N TYR A 82 9.08 7.05 -1.91
CA TYR A 82 9.49 6.45 -0.65
C TYR A 82 9.55 4.94 -0.81
N LEU A 83 10.68 4.34 -0.45
CA LEU A 83 10.85 2.89 -0.30
C LEU A 83 11.29 2.61 1.14
N GLY A 84 10.62 1.71 1.85
CA GLY A 84 11.02 1.36 3.21
C GLY A 84 10.14 0.30 3.82
N SER A 85 10.22 0.13 5.14
CA SER A 85 9.48 -0.92 5.89
C SER A 85 8.09 -0.48 6.37
N ALA A 86 7.83 0.83 6.41
CA ALA A 86 6.63 1.38 7.04
C ALA A 86 5.34 1.05 6.26
N ASN A 87 4.66 0.01 6.71
CA ASN A 87 3.29 -0.33 6.33
C ASN A 87 2.30 0.82 6.54
N LEU A 88 1.12 0.74 5.91
CA LEU A 88 0.06 1.75 6.06
C LEU A 88 -0.69 1.58 7.40
N SER A 89 -0.04 1.93 8.50
CA SER A 89 -0.59 1.87 9.85
C SER A 89 -0.20 3.07 10.70
N GLN A 90 -0.97 3.34 11.75
CA GLN A 90 -0.60 4.33 12.77
C GLN A 90 0.63 3.88 13.57
N SER A 91 0.85 2.58 13.77
CA SER A 91 2.03 2.07 14.49
C SER A 91 3.35 2.40 13.79
N ALA A 92 3.33 2.42 12.44
CA ALA A 92 4.48 2.70 11.61
C ALA A 92 4.64 4.20 11.28
N LYS A 93 3.53 4.92 11.03
CA LYS A 93 3.56 6.32 10.57
C LYS A 93 3.20 7.36 11.64
N GLY A 94 2.73 6.89 12.79
CA GLY A 94 2.20 7.72 13.86
C GLY A 94 0.77 8.21 13.61
N ALA A 95 0.23 8.90 14.60
CA ALA A 95 -1.03 9.62 14.55
C ALA A 95 -0.88 10.97 15.24
N LEU A 96 -1.58 11.99 14.76
CA LEU A 96 -1.63 13.28 15.44
C LEU A 96 -2.71 13.24 16.52
N GLU A 97 -2.34 13.58 17.75
CA GLU A 97 -3.28 13.73 18.86
C GLU A 97 -3.03 15.05 19.60
N GLN A 98 -4.09 15.60 20.18
CA GLN A 98 -3.98 16.81 20.99
C GLN A 98 -3.26 16.49 22.30
N ASP A 99 -2.27 17.31 22.65
CA ASP A 99 -1.52 17.17 23.88
C ASP A 99 -2.41 17.46 25.09
N LYS A 100 -2.63 16.43 25.91
CA LYS A 100 -3.43 16.53 27.13
C LYS A 100 -2.82 17.50 28.14
N LYS A 101 -1.52 17.78 28.06
CA LYS A 101 -0.81 18.62 29.02
C LYS A 101 -0.77 20.11 28.66
N ARG A 102 -1.26 20.52 27.48
CA ARG A 102 -1.16 21.88 26.90
C ARG A 102 0.23 22.49 27.04
N ASN A 103 0.97 22.57 25.94
CA ASN A 103 2.34 23.05 25.99
C ASN A 103 2.44 24.44 25.35
N GLU A 104 2.44 25.50 26.16
CA GLU A 104 2.59 26.88 25.67
C GLU A 104 3.90 27.14 24.92
N ALA A 105 4.95 26.33 25.18
CA ALA A 105 6.24 26.47 24.51
C ALA A 105 6.32 25.78 23.14
N THR A 106 5.37 24.88 22.81
CA THR A 106 5.34 24.15 21.52
C THR A 106 3.92 24.09 20.95
N CYS A 107 3.71 23.25 19.92
CA CYS A 107 2.37 22.95 19.43
C CYS A 107 1.61 22.05 20.43
N ASP A 108 0.30 22.30 20.59
CA ASP A 108 -0.63 21.43 21.32
C ASP A 108 -1.03 20.16 20.54
N VAL A 109 -0.38 19.87 19.41
CA VAL A 109 -0.55 18.63 18.64
C VAL A 109 0.77 17.87 18.64
N LYS A 110 0.72 16.61 19.04
CA LYS A 110 1.87 15.71 19.09
C LYS A 110 1.68 14.54 18.17
N LEU A 111 2.79 14.10 17.58
CA LEU A 111 2.86 12.82 16.88
C LEU A 111 3.01 11.71 17.92
N VAL A 112 2.02 10.84 18.00
CA VAL A 112 1.93 9.71 18.93
C VAL A 112 1.86 8.38 18.17
N LYS A 113 1.83 7.27 18.89
CA LYS A 113 1.68 5.90 18.34
C LYS A 113 2.78 5.46 17.36
N LEU A 114 3.95 6.09 17.38
CA LEU A 114 5.17 5.59 16.73
C LEU A 114 5.73 4.42 17.55
N THR A 115 5.06 3.27 17.51
CA THR A 115 5.43 2.09 18.30
C THR A 115 6.41 1.18 17.57
N ASN A 116 6.53 1.32 16.25
CA ASN A 116 7.44 0.53 15.44
C ASN A 116 8.75 1.28 15.17
N PHE A 117 9.84 0.52 15.04
CA PHE A 117 11.05 1.02 14.39
C PHE A 117 10.94 0.78 12.90
N GLU A 118 10.86 1.86 12.13
CA GLU A 118 10.75 1.82 10.68
C GLU A 118 11.94 2.54 10.05
N CYS A 119 12.35 2.10 8.87
CA CYS A 119 13.40 2.74 8.09
C CYS A 119 13.01 2.76 6.61
N GLY A 120 13.44 3.79 5.91
CA GLY A 120 13.21 3.93 4.48
C GLY A 120 13.99 5.11 3.90
N VAL A 121 13.99 5.18 2.58
CA VAL A 121 14.64 6.24 1.81
C VAL A 121 13.57 7.00 1.04
N VAL A 122 13.66 8.32 1.07
CA VAL A 122 12.89 9.20 0.19
C VAL A 122 13.81 9.68 -0.93
N VAL A 123 13.47 9.32 -2.17
CA VAL A 123 14.20 9.69 -3.37
C VAL A 123 13.46 10.84 -4.06
N PRO A 124 14.08 12.02 -4.23
CA PRO A 124 13.54 13.10 -5.03
C PRO A 124 13.38 12.69 -6.49
N GLY A 125 12.27 13.08 -7.10
CA GLY A 125 11.99 12.84 -8.51
C GLY A 125 13.09 13.24 -9.48
N SER A 126 13.77 14.35 -9.16
CA SER A 126 14.83 14.93 -9.99
C SER A 126 16.03 14.00 -10.19
N ILE A 127 16.22 13.00 -9.33
CA ILE A 127 17.34 12.05 -9.43
C ILE A 127 16.89 10.62 -9.77
N VAL A 128 15.58 10.37 -9.84
CA VAL A 128 15.04 9.01 -10.05
C VAL A 128 15.57 8.37 -11.33
N ASN A 129 15.57 9.12 -12.43
CA ASN A 129 15.99 8.58 -13.72
C ASN A 129 17.48 8.23 -13.76
N ASP A 130 18.32 8.96 -13.01
CA ASP A 130 19.77 8.73 -12.91
C ASP A 130 20.11 7.48 -12.10
N LEU A 131 19.16 6.99 -11.29
CA LEU A 131 19.31 5.80 -10.45
C LEU A 131 18.75 4.52 -11.10
N LEU A 132 18.13 4.61 -12.29
CA LEU A 132 17.57 3.45 -12.98
C LEU A 132 18.67 2.56 -13.55
N GLU A 133 18.45 1.25 -13.53
CA GLU A 133 19.38 0.29 -14.14
C GLU A 133 19.46 0.47 -15.66
N PRO A 134 20.61 0.16 -16.30
CA PRO A 134 20.77 0.22 -17.75
C PRO A 134 19.69 -0.60 -18.48
N GLY A 135 19.04 0.01 -19.46
CA GLY A 135 18.00 -0.64 -20.28
C GLY A 135 16.57 -0.41 -19.79
N ILE A 136 16.38 0.12 -18.57
CA ILE A 136 15.07 0.54 -18.09
C ILE A 136 14.63 1.82 -18.81
N LYS A 137 13.45 1.79 -19.44
CA LYS A 137 12.94 2.89 -20.27
C LYS A 137 12.12 3.92 -19.48
N THR A 138 11.50 3.49 -18.38
CA THR A 138 10.62 4.34 -17.58
C THR A 138 10.82 4.07 -16.10
N TRP A 139 10.62 5.08 -15.26
CA TRP A 139 10.70 4.90 -13.81
C TRP A 139 9.65 3.90 -13.29
N GLN A 140 8.47 3.84 -13.93
CA GLN A 140 7.44 2.88 -13.58
C GLN A 140 7.95 1.46 -13.78
N ASP A 141 8.69 1.21 -14.86
CA ASP A 141 9.27 -0.09 -15.16
C ASP A 141 10.33 -0.49 -14.16
N GLY A 142 11.22 0.43 -13.79
CA GLY A 142 12.34 0.15 -12.87
C GLY A 142 11.99 0.13 -11.37
N ILE A 143 10.97 0.87 -10.93
CA ILE A 143 10.69 1.07 -9.50
C ILE A 143 9.45 0.33 -9.02
N VAL A 144 8.41 0.25 -9.86
CA VAL A 144 7.10 -0.25 -9.41
C VAL A 144 6.98 -1.74 -9.71
N PRO A 145 6.86 -2.61 -8.68
CA PRO A 145 6.88 -4.06 -8.88
C PRO A 145 5.55 -4.64 -9.40
N HIS A 146 4.54 -3.79 -9.58
CA HIS A 146 3.20 -4.16 -10.03
C HIS A 146 2.74 -3.29 -11.19
N VAL A 147 1.73 -3.77 -11.90
CA VAL A 147 1.02 -2.99 -12.91
C VAL A 147 0.20 -1.91 -12.21
N GLN A 148 0.52 -0.65 -12.46
CA GLN A 148 -0.27 0.49 -11.98
C GLN A 148 -1.55 0.67 -12.82
N SER A 149 -2.38 -0.38 -12.83
CA SER A 149 -3.69 -0.29 -13.43
C SER A 149 -4.56 0.62 -12.57
N ALA A 150 -5.43 1.40 -13.19
CA ALA A 150 -6.38 2.21 -12.43
C ALA A 150 -7.64 1.42 -12.04
N GLU A 151 -7.53 0.09 -12.03
CA GLU A 151 -8.63 -0.84 -11.77
C GLU A 151 -8.88 -0.92 -10.26
N GLN A 152 -9.97 -0.30 -9.83
CA GLN A 152 -10.45 -0.38 -8.47
C GLN A 152 -10.99 -1.78 -8.19
N TYR A 153 -10.92 -2.23 -6.93
CA TYR A 153 -11.60 -3.45 -6.48
C TYR A 153 -13.09 -3.45 -6.87
N HIS A 154 -13.59 -4.61 -7.27
CA HIS A 154 -15.02 -4.92 -7.34
C HIS A 154 -15.58 -5.06 -5.92
N LEU A 155 -16.04 -3.96 -5.33
CA LEU A 155 -16.34 -3.87 -3.90
C LEU A 155 -17.35 -4.90 -3.34
N GLN A 156 -18.17 -5.51 -4.18
CA GLN A 156 -19.10 -6.57 -3.79
C GLN A 156 -18.41 -7.93 -3.65
N GLU A 157 -17.46 -8.22 -4.54
CA GLU A 157 -16.83 -9.53 -4.71
C GLU A 157 -15.46 -9.59 -4.03
N ASP A 158 -14.66 -8.54 -4.21
CA ASP A 158 -13.28 -8.52 -3.75
C ASP A 158 -13.18 -8.35 -2.25
N ARG A 159 -12.20 -9.06 -1.69
CA ARG A 159 -11.78 -8.94 -0.30
C ARG A 159 -10.25 -8.78 -0.29
N PRO A 160 -9.70 -7.84 0.49
CA PRO A 160 -8.26 -7.76 0.66
C PRO A 160 -7.76 -9.04 1.33
N TRP A 161 -6.62 -9.56 0.86
CA TRP A 161 -5.96 -10.68 1.51
C TRP A 161 -5.63 -10.34 2.97
N ASN A 162 -5.89 -11.30 3.85
CA ASN A 162 -5.35 -11.31 5.20
C ASN A 162 -5.35 -12.78 5.63
N ASP A 163 -4.19 -13.27 6.05
CA ASP A 163 -3.99 -14.69 6.31
C ASP A 163 -4.83 -15.15 7.52
N PRO A 164 -5.63 -16.23 7.37
CA PRO A 164 -6.53 -16.71 8.40
C PRO A 164 -5.83 -17.10 9.71
N ARG A 165 -4.54 -17.43 9.68
CA ARG A 165 -3.74 -17.80 10.86
C ARG A 165 -3.52 -16.63 11.82
N TRP A 166 -3.58 -15.39 11.32
CA TRP A 166 -3.44 -14.19 12.16
C TRP A 166 -4.75 -13.82 12.87
N VAL A 167 -5.85 -14.50 12.55
CA VAL A 167 -7.20 -14.20 13.03
C VAL A 167 -7.76 -15.45 13.72
N ILE A 168 -7.31 -15.70 14.94
CA ILE A 168 -7.81 -16.80 15.78
C ILE A 168 -9.27 -16.51 16.17
N GLY A 169 -10.16 -17.48 15.95
CA GLY A 169 -11.51 -17.50 16.52
C GLY A 169 -12.63 -16.82 15.71
N TYR A 170 -12.43 -16.56 14.41
CA TYR A 170 -13.47 -15.94 13.59
C TYR A 170 -13.97 -16.86 12.47
N GLY A 171 -15.13 -17.49 12.71
CA GLY A 171 -15.99 -17.96 11.63
C GLY A 171 -16.55 -16.75 10.88
N GLU A 172 -16.74 -16.87 9.58
CA GLU A 172 -17.46 -15.89 8.78
C GLU A 172 -18.95 -15.89 9.19
N GLU A 173 -19.26 -15.38 10.39
CA GLU A 173 -20.65 -15.13 10.77
C GLU A 173 -21.15 -13.86 10.08
N GLU A 174 -21.97 -14.12 9.06
CA GLU A 174 -23.06 -13.31 8.52
C GLU A 174 -22.71 -12.02 7.75
N GLY A 175 -22.90 -12.10 6.41
CA GLY A 175 -23.09 -10.96 5.52
C GLY A 175 -22.55 -11.17 4.12
#